data_AF-A0A645HTR0-F1
#
_entry.id   AF-A0A645HTR0-F1
#
_cell.length_a   1.000
_cell.length_b   1.000
_cell.length_c   1.000
_cell.angle_alpha   90.00
_cell.angle_beta   90.00
_cell.angle_gamma   90.00
#
_symmetry.space_group_name_H-M   'P 1'
#
loop_
_entity.id
_entity.type
_entity.pdbx_description
1 polymer ?
#
loop_
_entity_poly.entity_id
_entity_poly.type
_entity_poly.pdbx_seq_one_letter_code
_entity_poly.pdbx_strand_id
1 'polypeptide(L)'
;MEYEQEADIFANQLKYTKPLLPYEIFMANIEAGNDKQLIIKDLVESYGLTISHKRTIRGICAIATIESIYEKFGFHTLDRVLRLCIGTWEGDANSFSSNMLNGVARLVSTYGEQMKDDIFKEKVGSHSVKEIGRNAIDRHTGSLGYAEAMLICYNKKMKSGLHLGKLYSNKGRKPELHMAEFDEETEVDDMVSPE
;
A
#
# COMPACT_ATOMS: atom_id res chain seq x y z
N MET A 1 20.04 -37.40 -8.59
CA MET A 1 20.71 -37.21 -7.27
C MET A 1 21.18 -35.76 -7.05
N GLU A 2 21.38 -34.93 -8.09
CA GLU A 2 21.79 -33.53 -7.91
C GLU A 2 20.65 -32.61 -7.42
N TYR A 3 19.42 -32.80 -7.90
CA TYR A 3 18.27 -31.97 -7.50
C TYR A 3 17.97 -31.99 -5.99
N GLU A 4 18.09 -33.14 -5.32
CA GLU A 4 17.86 -33.24 -3.88
C GLU A 4 18.97 -32.52 -3.08
N GLN A 5 20.21 -32.59 -3.56
CA GLN A 5 21.34 -31.89 -2.95
C GLN A 5 21.27 -30.38 -3.18
N GLU A 6 20.89 -29.95 -4.38
CA GLU A 6 20.68 -28.53 -4.70
C GLU A 6 19.51 -27.96 -3.87
N ALA A 7 18.40 -28.70 -3.74
CA ALA A 7 17.29 -28.32 -2.89
C ALA A 7 17.68 -28.19 -1.41
N ASP A 8 18.49 -29.12 -0.88
CA ASP A 8 18.98 -29.05 0.52
C ASP A 8 19.96 -27.88 0.73
N ILE A 9 20.81 -27.57 -0.26
CA ILE A 9 21.68 -26.38 -0.23
C ILE A 9 20.83 -25.09 -0.23
N PHE A 10 19.83 -24.98 -1.10
CA PHE A 10 18.92 -23.82 -1.13
C PHE A 10 18.14 -23.69 0.19
N ALA A 11 17.61 -24.79 0.73
CA ALA A 11 16.89 -24.78 2.00
C ALA A 11 17.79 -24.29 3.15
N ASN A 12 19.04 -24.77 3.21
CA ASN A 12 19.99 -24.37 4.24
C ASN A 12 20.49 -22.92 4.07
N GLN A 13 20.64 -22.43 2.83
CA GLN A 13 20.95 -21.02 2.57
C GLN A 13 19.80 -20.10 3.02
N LEU A 14 18.56 -20.43 2.69
CA LEU A 14 17.39 -19.63 3.07
C LEU A 14 17.12 -19.66 4.59
N LYS A 15 17.46 -20.77 5.26
CA LYS A 15 17.25 -20.96 6.72
C LYS A 15 17.93 -19.89 7.58
N TYR A 16 19.06 -19.35 7.13
CA TYR A 16 19.83 -18.34 7.87
C TYR A 16 19.84 -16.97 7.19
N THR A 17 19.14 -16.82 6.06
CA THR A 17 19.09 -15.55 5.34
C THR A 17 18.01 -14.66 5.96
N LYS A 18 18.43 -13.50 6.46
CA LYS A 18 17.49 -12.48 6.96
C LYS A 18 16.65 -11.97 5.78
N PRO A 19 15.31 -11.94 5.90
CA PRO A 19 14.47 -11.37 4.85
C PRO A 19 14.78 -9.87 4.71
N LEU A 20 14.88 -9.41 3.47
CA LEU A 20 15.05 -8.00 3.16
C LEU A 20 13.81 -7.22 3.59
N LEU A 21 14.03 -6.05 4.18
CA LEU A 21 12.98 -5.12 4.53
C LEU A 21 12.41 -4.50 3.24
N PRO A 22 11.13 -4.09 3.23
CA PRO A 22 10.53 -3.43 2.08
C PRO A 22 11.33 -2.22 1.57
N TYR A 23 11.94 -1.45 2.48
CA TYR A 23 12.84 -0.35 2.11
C TYR A 23 14.07 -0.85 1.34
N GLU A 24 14.71 -1.93 1.78
CA GLU A 24 15.91 -2.49 1.14
C GLU A 24 15.59 -3.00 -0.26
N ILE A 25 14.46 -3.71 -0.41
CA ILE A 25 13.96 -4.18 -1.71
C ILE A 25 13.66 -3.00 -2.63
N PHE A 26 12.99 -1.95 -2.13
CA PHE A 26 12.66 -0.77 -2.92
C PHE A 26 13.90 -0.02 -3.40
N MET A 27 14.90 0.17 -2.53
CA MET A 27 16.17 0.80 -2.89
C MET A 27 16.95 -0.04 -3.91
N ALA A 28 16.99 -1.36 -3.75
CA ALA A 28 17.61 -2.25 -4.73
C ALA A 28 16.92 -2.18 -6.10
N ASN A 29 15.58 -2.09 -6.13
CA ASN A 29 14.83 -1.91 -7.37
C ASN A 29 15.09 -0.56 -8.05
N ILE A 30 15.29 0.51 -7.28
CA ILE A 30 15.72 1.80 -7.83
C ILE A 30 17.09 1.67 -8.50
N GLU A 31 18.05 1.05 -7.81
CA GLU A 31 19.41 0.85 -8.34
C GLU A 31 19.40 -0.03 -9.59
N ALA A 32 18.51 -1.02 -9.63
CA ALA A 32 18.28 -1.87 -10.80
C ALA A 32 17.57 -1.15 -11.96
N GLY A 33 17.16 0.11 -11.80
CA GLY A 33 16.49 0.89 -12.83
C GLY A 33 15.03 0.50 -13.08
N ASN A 34 14.35 -0.10 -12.09
CA ASN A 34 12.95 -0.50 -12.26
C ASN A 34 12.01 0.72 -12.30
N ASP A 35 11.33 0.90 -13.44
CA ASP A 35 10.45 2.04 -13.73
C ASP A 35 9.42 2.31 -12.62
N LYS A 36 8.80 1.25 -12.07
CA LYS A 36 7.78 1.40 -11.03
C LYS A 36 8.32 2.13 -9.80
N GLN A 37 9.47 1.70 -9.29
CA GLN A 37 10.06 2.31 -8.09
C GLN A 37 10.65 3.69 -8.38
N LEU A 38 11.20 3.91 -9.58
CA LEU A 38 11.64 5.23 -10.03
C LEU A 38 10.47 6.23 -10.08
N ILE A 39 9.36 5.85 -10.72
CA ILE A 39 8.14 6.68 -10.81
C ILE A 39 7.60 7.01 -9.41
N ILE A 40 7.52 6.01 -8.52
CA ILE A 40 7.04 6.22 -7.14
C ILE A 40 7.98 7.16 -6.37
N LYS A 41 9.30 6.97 -6.50
CA LYS A 41 10.30 7.84 -5.87
C LYS A 41 10.18 9.28 -6.37
N ASP A 42 10.14 9.48 -7.68
CA ASP A 42 10.05 10.81 -8.29
C ASP A 42 8.75 11.51 -7.88
N LEU A 43 7.64 10.78 -7.82
CA LEU A 43 6.37 11.32 -7.32
C LEU A 43 6.50 11.79 -5.86
N VAL A 44 7.05 10.97 -4.98
CA VAL A 44 7.23 11.32 -3.56
C VAL A 44 8.14 12.54 -3.42
N GLU A 45 9.27 12.56 -4.14
CA GLU A 45 10.25 13.65 -4.09
C GLU A 45 9.75 14.95 -4.72
N SER A 46 8.84 14.88 -5.72
CA SER A 46 8.20 16.07 -6.31
C SER A 46 7.40 16.89 -5.30
N TYR A 47 6.91 16.25 -4.23
CA TYR A 47 6.26 16.90 -3.09
C TYR A 47 7.23 17.32 -1.97
N GLY A 48 8.54 17.18 -2.22
CA GLY A 48 9.60 17.38 -1.25
C GLY A 48 9.61 16.35 -0.13
N LEU A 49 8.91 15.22 -0.26
CA LEU A 49 8.96 14.14 0.72
C LEU A 49 10.19 13.27 0.45
N THR A 50 10.55 12.42 1.43
CA THR A 50 11.70 11.51 1.31
C THR A 50 11.30 10.07 1.58
N ILE A 51 11.86 9.14 0.81
CA ILE A 51 11.80 7.71 1.11
C ILE A 51 12.76 7.44 2.28
N SER A 52 12.26 6.85 3.37
CA SER A 52 13.04 6.69 4.60
C SER A 52 12.88 5.28 5.19
N HIS A 53 13.94 4.74 5.76
CA HIS A 53 13.89 3.47 6.51
C HIS A 53 13.32 3.64 7.92
N LYS A 54 13.16 4.88 8.40
CA LYS A 54 12.67 5.22 9.74
C LYS A 54 11.63 6.33 9.71
N ARG A 55 10.86 6.45 10.80
CA ARG A 55 9.87 7.52 10.94
C ARG A 55 10.58 8.87 11.08
N THR A 56 10.30 9.78 10.16
CA THR A 56 10.84 11.15 10.16
C THR A 56 9.78 12.13 9.67
N ILE A 57 9.98 13.41 9.97
CA ILE A 57 9.15 14.50 9.43
C ILE A 57 9.35 14.53 7.91
N ARG A 58 8.25 14.66 7.15
CA ARG A 58 8.26 14.64 5.67
C ARG A 58 8.93 13.39 5.07
N GLY A 59 9.06 12.32 5.85
CA GLY A 59 9.57 11.02 5.39
C GLY A 59 8.49 9.95 5.38
N ILE A 60 8.48 9.14 4.32
CA ILE A 60 7.62 7.98 4.17
C ILE A 60 8.45 6.73 4.44
N CYS A 61 8.11 6.01 5.51
CA CYS A 61 8.69 4.70 5.81
C CYS A 61 7.75 3.53 5.49
N ALA A 62 6.50 3.81 5.12
CA ALA A 62 5.50 2.81 4.75
C ALA A 62 5.65 2.38 3.27
N ILE A 63 6.82 1.88 2.89
CA ILE A 63 7.21 1.64 1.48
C ILE A 63 6.28 0.64 0.79
N ALA A 64 6.05 -0.51 1.42
CA ALA A 64 5.11 -1.51 0.90
C ALA A 64 3.68 -0.94 0.71
N THR A 65 3.31 0.10 1.46
CA THR A 65 1.98 0.72 1.33
C THR A 65 1.88 1.61 0.10
N ILE A 66 2.87 2.46 -0.15
CA ILE A 66 2.87 3.30 -1.35
C ILE A 66 2.97 2.46 -2.62
N GLU A 67 3.77 1.39 -2.62
CA GLU A 67 3.81 0.41 -3.72
C GLU A 67 2.45 -0.27 -3.91
N SER A 68 1.84 -0.75 -2.82
CA SER A 68 0.53 -1.41 -2.92
C SER A 68 -0.58 -0.48 -3.41
N ILE A 69 -0.55 0.80 -3.05
CA ILE A 69 -1.51 1.80 -3.55
C ILE A 69 -1.29 2.03 -5.04
N TYR A 70 -0.03 2.18 -5.48
CA TYR A 70 0.30 2.32 -6.89
C TYR A 70 -0.17 1.12 -7.71
N GLU A 71 0.13 -0.10 -7.25
CA GLU A 71 -0.24 -1.33 -7.94
C GLU A 71 -1.75 -1.52 -8.02
N LYS A 72 -2.48 -1.26 -6.93
CA LYS A 72 -3.93 -1.52 -6.87
C LYS A 72 -4.78 -0.44 -7.54
N PHE A 73 -4.35 0.83 -7.45
CA PHE A 73 -5.18 1.97 -7.80
C PHE A 73 -4.54 2.91 -8.84
N GLY A 74 -3.30 2.64 -9.25
CA GLY A 74 -2.57 3.41 -10.24
C GLY A 74 -1.96 4.71 -9.70
N PHE A 75 -1.13 5.32 -10.56
CA PHE A 75 -0.39 6.55 -10.29
C PHE A 75 -1.27 7.68 -9.78
N HIS A 76 -2.38 7.98 -10.46
CA HIS A 76 -3.25 9.12 -10.11
C HIS A 76 -3.87 9.00 -8.71
N THR A 77 -4.17 7.76 -8.27
CA THR A 77 -4.69 7.54 -6.93
C THR A 77 -3.60 7.75 -5.88
N LEU A 78 -2.39 7.22 -6.10
CA LEU A 78 -1.26 7.47 -5.20
C LEU A 78 -0.95 8.97 -5.10
N ASP A 79 -0.89 9.66 -6.23
CA ASP A 79 -0.68 11.10 -6.30
C ASP A 79 -1.72 11.89 -5.49
N ARG A 80 -3.01 11.59 -5.68
CA ARG A 80 -4.09 12.24 -4.91
C ARG A 80 -4.00 11.93 -3.42
N VAL A 81 -3.66 10.70 -3.04
CA VAL A 81 -3.48 10.30 -1.62
C VAL A 81 -2.36 11.12 -0.98
N LEU A 82 -1.21 11.25 -1.65
CA LEU A 82 -0.09 12.05 -1.15
C LEU A 82 -0.49 13.52 -0.99
N ARG A 83 -1.12 14.11 -2.03
CA ARG A 83 -1.62 15.50 -1.97
C ARG A 83 -2.60 15.74 -0.83
N LEU A 84 -3.52 14.82 -0.59
CA LEU A 84 -4.46 14.91 0.51
C LEU A 84 -3.75 14.83 1.86
N CYS A 85 -2.85 13.87 2.07
CA CYS A 85 -2.08 13.76 3.32
C CYS A 85 -1.24 15.03 3.58
N ILE A 86 -0.55 15.55 2.56
CA ILE A 86 0.27 16.77 2.66
C ILE A 86 -0.63 17.98 2.95
N GLY A 87 -1.68 18.19 2.17
CA GLY A 87 -2.56 19.35 2.32
C GLY A 87 -3.41 19.33 3.60
N THR A 88 -3.51 18.19 4.27
CA THR A 88 -4.30 18.03 5.51
C THR A 88 -3.43 18.11 6.77
N TRP A 89 -2.20 17.57 6.74
CA TRP A 89 -1.35 17.46 7.93
C TRP A 89 0.10 17.91 7.75
N GLU A 90 0.46 18.47 6.58
CA GLU A 90 1.76 19.11 6.29
C GLU A 90 3.00 18.24 6.57
N GLY A 91 2.83 16.92 6.62
CA GLY A 91 3.90 15.98 6.94
C GLY A 91 4.20 15.81 8.43
N ASP A 92 3.22 16.07 9.30
CA ASP A 92 3.25 15.72 10.73
C ASP A 92 3.61 14.23 10.93
N ALA A 93 4.18 13.91 12.08
CA ALA A 93 4.57 12.55 12.44
C ALA A 93 3.38 11.60 12.31
N ASN A 94 3.57 10.52 11.53
CA ASN A 94 2.56 9.50 11.20
C ASN A 94 1.47 9.88 10.19
N SER A 95 1.49 11.09 9.62
CA SER A 95 0.60 11.48 8.50
C SER A 95 0.80 10.63 7.24
N PHE A 96 1.96 9.97 7.12
CA PHE A 96 2.25 8.97 6.07
C PHE A 96 2.42 7.55 6.62
N SER A 97 1.82 7.25 7.77
CA SER A 97 1.78 5.87 8.27
C SER A 97 0.96 4.98 7.34
N SER A 98 1.24 3.67 7.37
CA SER A 98 0.55 2.69 6.52
C SER A 98 -0.99 2.74 6.67
N ASN A 99 -1.50 2.89 7.89
CA ASN A 99 -2.94 2.99 8.13
C ASN A 99 -3.52 4.30 7.60
N MET A 100 -2.80 5.41 7.74
CA MET A 100 -3.22 6.71 7.23
C MET A 100 -3.34 6.69 5.70
N LEU A 101 -2.27 6.27 5.02
CA LEU A 101 -2.23 6.17 3.55
C LEU A 101 -3.31 5.23 3.01
N ASN A 102 -3.46 4.05 3.60
CA ASN A 102 -4.50 3.10 3.17
C ASN A 102 -5.93 3.61 3.48
N GLY A 103 -6.12 4.35 4.58
CA GLY A 103 -7.40 4.96 4.92
C GLY A 103 -7.81 6.01 3.88
N VAL A 104 -6.89 6.91 3.52
CA VAL A 104 -7.11 7.92 2.47
C VAL A 104 -7.29 7.25 1.10
N ALA A 105 -6.48 6.26 0.75
CA ALA A 105 -6.61 5.53 -0.51
C ALA A 105 -7.97 4.82 -0.65
N ARG A 106 -8.49 4.26 0.45
CA ARG A 106 -9.84 3.68 0.49
C ARG A 106 -10.90 4.75 0.24
N LEU A 107 -10.80 5.93 0.86
CA LEU A 107 -11.75 7.02 0.61
C LEU A 107 -11.72 7.50 -0.85
N VAL A 108 -10.52 7.71 -1.39
CA VAL A 108 -10.33 8.15 -2.78
C VAL A 108 -10.90 7.12 -3.76
N SER A 109 -10.59 5.83 -3.58
CA SER A 109 -11.09 4.77 -4.46
C SER A 109 -12.59 4.50 -4.32
N THR A 110 -13.16 4.65 -3.12
CA THR A 110 -14.60 4.42 -2.88
C THR A 110 -15.47 5.57 -3.37
N TYR A 111 -15.05 6.83 -3.17
CA TYR A 111 -15.90 8.00 -3.43
C TYR A 111 -15.47 8.79 -4.67
N GLY A 112 -14.26 8.59 -5.20
CA GLY A 112 -13.79 9.26 -6.40
C GLY A 112 -13.98 10.77 -6.32
N GLU A 113 -14.66 11.35 -7.32
CA GLU A 113 -14.94 12.78 -7.43
C GLU A 113 -16.06 13.30 -6.51
N GLN A 114 -16.82 12.40 -5.86
CA GLN A 114 -17.86 12.77 -4.90
C GLN A 114 -17.23 13.33 -3.61
N MET A 115 -16.05 12.84 -3.25
CA MET A 115 -15.25 13.42 -2.17
C MET A 115 -14.48 14.63 -2.71
N LYS A 116 -14.73 15.81 -2.14
CA LYS A 116 -14.05 17.05 -2.54
C LYS A 116 -12.80 17.27 -1.70
N ASP A 117 -11.67 17.48 -2.37
CA ASP A 117 -10.36 17.54 -1.73
C ASP A 117 -10.24 18.70 -0.74
N ASP A 118 -10.77 19.88 -1.07
CA ASP A 118 -10.67 21.03 -0.17
C ASP A 118 -11.55 20.89 1.07
N ILE A 119 -12.73 20.27 0.93
CA ILE A 119 -13.58 19.91 2.07
C ILE A 119 -12.89 18.86 2.94
N PHE A 120 -12.20 17.89 2.32
CA PHE A 120 -11.43 16.90 3.05
C PHE A 120 -10.33 17.57 3.88
N LYS A 121 -9.50 18.41 3.26
CA LYS A 121 -8.43 19.14 3.96
C LYS A 121 -8.98 20.00 5.10
N GLU A 122 -10.02 20.78 4.85
CA GLU A 122 -10.65 21.65 5.85
C GLU A 122 -11.20 20.85 7.04
N LYS A 123 -12.06 19.87 6.78
CA LYS A 123 -12.81 19.19 7.84
C LYS A 123 -12.01 18.10 8.53
N VAL A 124 -11.29 17.30 7.78
CA VAL A 124 -10.45 16.24 8.34
C VAL A 124 -9.22 16.86 9.00
N GLY A 125 -8.62 17.89 8.40
CA GLY A 125 -7.45 18.62 8.93
C GLY A 125 -7.74 19.43 10.19
N SER A 126 -9.01 19.68 10.52
CA SER A 126 -9.39 20.21 11.84
C SER A 126 -9.12 19.25 13.00
N HIS A 127 -8.67 18.01 12.72
CA HIS A 127 -8.28 17.01 13.70
C HIS A 127 -6.83 16.58 13.45
N SER A 128 -6.04 16.51 14.53
CA SER A 128 -4.66 16.05 14.47
C SER A 128 -4.56 14.58 14.05
N VAL A 129 -3.40 14.18 13.52
CA VAL A 129 -3.09 12.78 13.18
C VAL A 129 -3.34 11.84 14.37
N LYS A 130 -3.01 12.30 15.59
CA LYS A 130 -3.22 11.55 16.84
C LYS A 130 -4.70 11.38 17.19
N GLU A 131 -5.53 12.40 16.95
CA GLU A 131 -6.97 12.30 17.17
C GLU A 131 -7.63 11.35 16.18
N ILE A 132 -7.25 11.44 14.90
CA ILE A 132 -7.70 10.48 13.88
C ILE A 132 -7.31 9.05 14.28
N GLY A 133 -6.07 8.85 14.72
CA GLY A 133 -5.59 7.53 15.15
C GLY A 133 -6.35 6.98 16.37
N ARG A 134 -6.64 7.81 17.38
CA ARG A 134 -7.46 7.41 18.53
C ARG A 134 -8.88 7.04 18.11
N ASN A 135 -9.53 7.92 17.36
CA ASN A 135 -10.90 7.71 16.89
C ASN A 135 -11.00 6.46 16.00
N ALA A 136 -9.98 6.14 15.21
CA ALA A 136 -9.97 4.99 14.33
C ALA A 136 -10.03 3.64 15.09
N ILE A 137 -9.34 3.54 16.23
CA ILE A 137 -9.28 2.31 17.05
C ILE A 137 -10.67 1.93 17.55
N ASP A 138 -11.46 2.92 17.98
CA ASP A 138 -12.82 2.70 18.48
C ASP A 138 -13.82 2.32 17.39
N ARG A 139 -13.44 2.43 16.10
CA ARG A 139 -14.29 2.07 14.96
C ARG A 139 -14.00 0.67 14.46
N HIS A 140 -12.76 0.45 14.00
CA HIS A 140 -12.35 -0.82 13.42
C HIS A 140 -10.82 -0.95 13.43
N THR A 141 -10.32 -2.19 13.47
CA THR A 141 -8.89 -2.46 13.35
C THR A 141 -8.34 -2.05 11.98
N GLY A 142 -7.15 -1.46 11.98
CA GLY A 142 -6.38 -1.17 10.77
C GLY A 142 -6.93 -0.02 9.93
N SER A 143 -6.66 -0.07 8.62
CA SER A 143 -6.95 1.04 7.69
C SER A 143 -8.44 1.34 7.50
N LEU A 144 -9.35 0.38 7.78
CA LEU A 144 -10.79 0.61 7.70
C LEU A 144 -11.26 1.60 8.77
N GLY A 145 -10.78 1.46 10.01
CA GLY A 145 -11.13 2.39 11.09
C GLY A 145 -10.64 3.81 10.81
N TYR A 146 -9.48 3.94 10.16
CA TYR A 146 -8.95 5.23 9.71
C TYR A 146 -9.84 5.86 8.64
N ALA A 147 -10.27 5.09 7.64
CA ALA A 147 -11.20 5.57 6.62
C ALA A 147 -12.54 6.02 7.22
N GLU A 148 -13.10 5.24 8.16
CA GLU A 148 -14.34 5.61 8.86
C GLU A 148 -14.18 6.89 9.69
N ALA A 149 -13.12 6.98 10.49
CA ALA A 149 -12.86 8.15 11.33
C ALA A 149 -12.77 9.43 10.47
N MET A 150 -12.02 9.38 9.38
CA MET A 150 -11.91 10.50 8.43
C MET A 150 -13.23 10.83 7.76
N LEU A 151 -14.00 9.83 7.33
CA LEU A 151 -15.30 10.04 6.69
C LEU A 151 -16.30 10.72 7.64
N ILE A 152 -16.28 10.36 8.92
CA ILE A 152 -17.11 10.99 9.94
C ILE A 152 -16.72 12.46 10.11
N CYS A 153 -15.42 12.76 10.16
CA CYS A 153 -14.94 14.14 10.18
C CYS A 153 -15.38 14.91 8.93
N TYR A 154 -15.23 14.32 7.74
CA TYR A 154 -15.65 14.90 6.46
C TYR A 154 -17.16 15.21 6.45
N ASN A 155 -17.99 14.26 6.87
CA ASN A 155 -19.45 14.40 6.86
C ASN A 155 -19.99 15.32 7.96
N LYS A 156 -19.18 15.71 8.93
CA LYS A 156 -19.62 16.51 10.08
C LYS A 156 -20.33 17.78 9.59
N LYS A 157 -21.56 17.99 10.07
CA LYS A 157 -22.45 19.11 9.73
C LYS A 157 -22.80 19.26 8.23
N MET A 158 -22.67 18.19 7.43
CA MET A 158 -23.17 18.20 6.04
C MET A 158 -24.65 17.80 6.00
N LYS A 159 -25.45 18.50 5.18
CA LYS A 159 -26.84 18.10 4.91
C LYS A 159 -26.94 16.78 4.14
N SER A 160 -26.00 16.54 3.22
CA SER A 160 -25.92 15.34 2.40
C SER A 160 -24.47 14.86 2.35
N GLY A 161 -24.08 14.09 3.36
CA GLY A 161 -22.73 13.49 3.44
C GLY A 161 -22.58 12.25 2.58
N LEU A 162 -21.34 11.80 2.41
CA LEU A 162 -20.99 10.56 1.74
C LEU A 162 -21.44 9.34 2.55
N HIS A 163 -22.06 8.36 1.91
CA HIS A 163 -22.63 7.20 2.61
C HIS A 163 -21.55 6.26 3.17
N LEU A 164 -21.54 6.08 4.49
CA LEU A 164 -20.62 5.19 5.22
C LEU A 164 -20.64 3.75 4.68
N GLY A 165 -21.82 3.23 4.34
CA GLY A 165 -22.00 1.85 3.84
C GLY A 165 -21.13 1.51 2.63
N LYS A 166 -20.78 2.49 1.78
CA LYS A 166 -19.93 2.26 0.61
C LYS A 166 -18.52 1.80 0.98
N LEU A 167 -18.01 2.11 2.17
CA LEU A 167 -16.67 1.68 2.61
C LEU A 167 -16.54 0.15 2.75
N TYR A 168 -17.65 -0.52 3.05
CA TYR A 168 -17.69 -1.97 3.27
C TYR A 168 -17.97 -2.75 1.98
N SER A 169 -18.55 -2.09 0.97
CA SER A 169 -18.90 -2.73 -0.30
C SER A 169 -17.68 -3.10 -1.17
N ASN A 170 -16.57 -2.38 -1.01
CA ASN A 170 -15.30 -2.70 -1.67
C ASN A 170 -14.45 -3.64 -0.79
N LYS A 171 -14.80 -4.94 -0.79
CA LYS A 171 -13.78 -5.98 -0.62
C LYS A 171 -12.89 -5.87 -1.84
N GLY A 172 -11.76 -5.16 -1.69
CA GLY A 172 -10.90 -4.75 -2.80
C GLY A 172 -10.65 -5.88 -3.80
N ARG A 173 -10.61 -5.52 -5.08
CA ARG A 173 -10.16 -6.40 -6.17
C ARG A 173 -8.87 -7.08 -5.68
N LYS A 174 -8.91 -8.40 -5.47
CA LYS A 174 -7.70 -9.15 -5.13
C LYS A 174 -6.70 -8.92 -6.26
N PRO A 175 -5.41 -8.69 -5.98
CA PRO A 175 -4.40 -8.90 -7.00
C PRO A 175 -4.61 -10.33 -7.52
N GLU A 176 -4.84 -10.48 -8.82
CA GLU A 176 -4.68 -11.79 -9.45
C GLU A 176 -3.22 -12.17 -9.22
N LEU A 177 -2.99 -13.06 -8.25
CA LEU A 177 -1.74 -13.80 -8.20
C LEU A 177 -1.76 -14.62 -9.48
N HIS A 178 -1.00 -14.17 -10.48
CA HIS A 178 -0.66 -15.00 -11.62
C HIS A 178 0.24 -16.11 -11.08
N MET A 179 -0.36 -17.18 -10.53
CA MET A 179 0.32 -18.45 -10.45
C MET A 179 0.58 -18.81 -11.91
N ALA A 180 1.85 -18.83 -12.31
CA ALA A 180 2.21 -19.48 -13.56
C ALA A 180 1.65 -20.89 -13.49
N GLU A 181 0.68 -21.21 -14.36
CA GLU A 181 0.28 -22.58 -14.59
C GLU A 181 1.54 -23.28 -15.11
N PHE A 182 2.10 -24.15 -14.27
CA PHE A 182 3.06 -25.13 -14.73
C PHE A 182 2.26 -26.14 -15.53
N ASP A 183 2.37 -26.08 -16.85
CA ASP A 183 1.93 -27.16 -17.72
C ASP A 183 2.78 -28.39 -17.40
N GLU A 184 2.22 -29.32 -16.63
CA GLU A 184 2.72 -30.69 -16.55
C GLU A 184 2.30 -31.44 -17.83
N GLU A 185 3.06 -31.30 -18.91
CA GLU A 185 3.08 -32.33 -19.93
C GLU A 185 3.92 -33.51 -19.43
N THR A 186 3.23 -34.51 -18.88
CA THR A 186 3.77 -35.83 -18.61
C THR A 186 4.05 -36.55 -19.93
N GLU A 187 5.31 -36.57 -20.38
CA GLU A 187 5.77 -37.63 -21.30
C GLU A 187 6.19 -38.85 -20.47
N VAL A 188 5.30 -39.83 -20.43
CA VAL A 188 5.59 -41.20 -20.03
C VAL A 188 6.38 -41.86 -21.17
N ASP A 189 7.71 -41.93 -21.03
CA ASP A 189 8.54 -42.72 -21.95
C ASP A 189 8.49 -44.20 -21.54
N ASP A 190 7.90 -45.00 -22.43
CA ASP A 190 7.81 -46.45 -22.36
C ASP A 190 9.22 -47.05 -22.40
N MET A 191 9.70 -47.56 -21.26
CA MET A 191 10.90 -48.42 -21.24
C MET A 191 10.59 -49.78 -21.86
N VAL A 192 10.74 -49.89 -23.17
CA VAL A 192 10.91 -51.16 -23.88
C VAL A 192 12.37 -51.59 -23.78
N SER A 193 12.64 -52.58 -22.94
CA SER A 193 13.92 -53.29 -22.93
C SER A 193 14.08 -54.16 -24.18
N PRO A 194 15.26 -54.19 -24.83
CA PRO A 194 15.70 -55.30 -25.66
C PRO A 194 16.73 -56.17 -24.92
N GLU A 195 16.40 -57.47 -24.88
CA GLU A 195 17.20 -58.71 -24.69
C GLU A 195 18.47 -58.71 -23.81
#